data_AF-E0CYA8-F1
#
_entry.id   AF-E0CYA8-F1
#
_cell.length_a   1.000
_cell.length_b   1.000
_cell.length_c   1.000
_cell.angle_alpha   90.00
_cell.angle_beta   90.00
_cell.angle_gamma   90.00
#
_symmetry.space_group_name_H-M   'P 1'
#
loop_
_entity.id
_entity.type
_entity.pdbx_description
1 polymer ?
#
loop_
_entity_poly.entity_id
_entity_poly.type
_entity_poly.pdbx_seq_one_letter_code
_entity_poly.pdbx_strand_id
1 'polypeptide(L)'
;MSGQLERCEREWHELEGEFQELQETHRIYKQKLEELTSLQTLCSTSISKQKRHLKDLKHTLQRYKRHSSHEEAALIQQMTANIKERQNVFFDMEAYLPKKNGSFLPGST
;
A
#
# COMPACT_ATOMS: atom_id res chain seq x y z
N MET A 1 -8.74 -30.24 -49.31
CA MET A 1 -9.50 -29.01 -48.99
C MET A 1 -10.27 -29.17 -47.68
N SER A 2 -11.08 -30.23 -47.49
CA SER A 2 -11.83 -30.47 -46.22
C SER A 2 -10.96 -30.61 -44.96
N GLY A 3 -9.86 -31.38 -45.01
CA GLY A 3 -9.03 -31.63 -43.81
C GLY A 3 -8.17 -30.45 -43.31
N GLN A 4 -8.03 -29.38 -44.10
CA GLN A 4 -7.37 -28.14 -43.64
C GLN A 4 -8.34 -27.26 -42.87
N LEU A 5 -9.61 -27.20 -43.30
CA LEU A 5 -10.65 -26.45 -42.60
C LEU A 5 -10.94 -27.06 -41.22
N GLU A 6 -11.02 -28.39 -41.13
CA GLU A 6 -11.16 -29.08 -39.84
C GLU A 6 -9.97 -28.87 -38.88
N ARG A 7 -8.76 -28.62 -39.41
CA ARG A 7 -7.61 -28.24 -38.57
C ARG A 7 -7.76 -26.82 -38.05
N CYS A 8 -8.12 -25.88 -38.91
CA CYS A 8 -8.36 -24.49 -38.49
C CYS A 8 -9.51 -24.39 -37.48
N GLU A 9 -10.56 -25.19 -37.62
CA GLU A 9 -11.68 -25.23 -36.65
C GLU A 9 -11.24 -25.75 -35.28
N ARG A 10 -10.40 -26.79 -35.24
CA ARG A 10 -9.82 -27.28 -33.97
C ARG A 10 -8.89 -26.25 -33.32
N GLU A 11 -8.00 -25.64 -34.09
CA GLU A 11 -7.12 -24.57 -33.59
C GLU A 11 -7.93 -23.37 -33.07
N TRP A 12 -9.04 -23.01 -33.73
CA TRP A 12 -9.93 -21.97 -33.26
C TRP A 12 -10.60 -22.33 -31.92
N HIS A 13 -11.06 -23.57 -31.76
CA HIS A 13 -11.63 -24.02 -30.50
C HIS A 13 -10.61 -24.05 -29.35
N GLU A 14 -9.35 -24.41 -29.61
CA GLU A 14 -8.27 -24.31 -28.63
C GLU A 14 -8.00 -22.86 -28.24
N LEU A 15 -7.90 -21.95 -29.21
CA LEU A 15 -7.71 -20.51 -28.97
C LEU A 15 -8.88 -19.88 -28.18
N GLU A 16 -10.12 -20.29 -28.46
CA GLU A 16 -11.28 -19.83 -27.70
C GLU A 16 -11.21 -20.29 -26.24
N GLY A 17 -10.74 -21.52 -25.99
CA GLY A 17 -10.49 -22.03 -24.64
C GLY A 17 -9.42 -21.23 -23.90
N GLU A 18 -8.27 -20.98 -24.54
CA GLU A 18 -7.19 -20.16 -23.98
C GLU A 18 -7.67 -18.72 -23.70
N PHE A 19 -8.49 -18.15 -24.59
CA PHE A 19 -9.04 -16.83 -24.41
C PHE A 19 -9.99 -16.75 -23.21
N GLN A 20 -10.84 -17.76 -23.00
CA GLN A 20 -11.72 -17.84 -21.83
C GLN A 20 -10.93 -17.95 -20.53
N GLU A 21 -9.88 -18.76 -20.49
CA GLU A 21 -9.00 -18.87 -19.32
C GLU A 21 -8.28 -17.55 -19.03
N LEU A 22 -7.81 -16.85 -20.08
CA LEU A 22 -7.22 -15.53 -19.96
C LEU A 22 -8.22 -14.50 -19.42
N GLN A 23 -9.48 -14.52 -19.88
CA GLN A 23 -10.52 -13.62 -19.38
C GLN A 23 -10.78 -13.82 -17.89
N GLU A 24 -10.88 -15.07 -17.43
CA GLU A 24 -11.07 -15.37 -16.01
C GLU A 24 -9.85 -14.97 -15.17
N THR A 25 -8.65 -15.27 -15.67
CA THR A 25 -7.40 -14.84 -15.01
C THR A 25 -7.33 -13.32 -14.89
N HIS A 26 -7.70 -12.60 -15.95
CA HIS A 26 -7.75 -11.13 -15.95
C HIS A 26 -8.79 -10.59 -14.97
N ARG A 27 -9.96 -11.23 -14.87
CA ARG A 27 -11.00 -10.89 -13.88
C ARG A 27 -10.46 -11.00 -12.44
N ILE A 28 -9.81 -12.12 -12.13
CA ILE A 28 -9.20 -12.36 -10.80
C ILE A 28 -8.08 -11.35 -10.54
N TYR A 29 -7.22 -11.10 -11.52
CA TYR A 29 -6.16 -10.10 -11.43
C TYR A 29 -6.72 -8.72 -11.08
N LYS A 30 -7.77 -8.28 -11.78
CA LYS A 30 -8.41 -6.99 -11.53
C LYS A 30 -8.96 -6.90 -10.10
N GLN A 31 -9.64 -7.94 -9.63
CA GLN A 31 -10.15 -7.98 -8.25
C GLN A 31 -9.01 -7.87 -7.23
N LYS A 32 -7.95 -8.67 -7.37
CA LYS A 32 -6.79 -8.62 -6.46
C LYS A 32 -6.10 -7.27 -6.49
N LEU A 33 -6.04 -6.62 -7.66
CA LEU A 33 -5.46 -5.28 -7.81
C LEU A 33 -6.30 -4.24 -7.06
N GLU A 34 -7.62 -4.31 -7.13
CA GLU A 34 -8.53 -3.43 -6.38
C GLU A 34 -8.39 -3.63 -4.87
N GLU A 35 -8.35 -4.88 -4.40
CA GLU A 35 -8.12 -5.22 -2.99
C GLU A 35 -6.76 -4.69 -2.49
N LEU A 36 -5.70 -4.92 -3.27
CA LEU A 36 -4.36 -4.42 -2.94
C LEU A 36 -4.34 -2.89 -2.89
N THR A 37 -4.97 -2.21 -3.86
CA THR A 37 -5.04 -0.74 -3.90
C THR A 37 -5.79 -0.17 -2.71
N SER A 38 -6.87 -0.83 -2.29
CA SER A 38 -7.65 -0.46 -1.10
C SER A 38 -6.79 -0.59 0.17
N LEU A 39 -6.10 -1.72 0.34
CA LEU A 39 -5.19 -1.94 1.47
C LEU A 39 -4.04 -0.92 1.49
N GLN A 40 -3.43 -0.64 0.34
CA GLN A 40 -2.37 0.37 0.21
C GLN A 40 -2.87 1.76 0.64
N THR A 41 -4.08 2.14 0.23
CA THR A 41 -4.70 3.41 0.61
C THR A 41 -4.98 3.46 2.11
N LEU A 42 -5.53 2.39 2.69
CA LEU A 42 -5.80 2.29 4.12
C LEU A 42 -4.50 2.38 4.95
N CYS A 43 -3.45 1.67 4.55
CA CYS A 43 -2.14 1.74 5.19
C CYS A 43 -1.55 3.14 5.10
N SER A 44 -1.53 3.75 3.91
CA SER A 44 -0.97 5.09 3.70
C SER A 44 -1.69 6.16 4.54
N THR A 45 -3.02 6.12 4.57
CA THR A 45 -3.83 7.08 5.33
C THR A 45 -3.68 6.87 6.84
N SER A 46 -3.66 5.62 7.31
CA SER A 46 -3.47 5.28 8.73
C SER A 46 -2.09 5.68 9.23
N ILE A 47 -1.03 5.38 8.47
CA ILE A 47 0.35 5.79 8.79
C ILE A 47 0.43 7.32 8.84
N SER A 48 -0.14 8.01 7.85
CA SER A 48 -0.17 9.48 7.83
C SER A 48 -0.87 10.07 9.06
N LYS A 49 -1.99 9.49 9.48
CA LYS A 49 -2.73 9.90 10.68
C LYS A 49 -1.91 9.67 11.95
N GLN A 50 -1.31 8.50 12.09
CA GLN A 50 -0.46 8.20 13.25
C GLN A 50 0.77 9.12 13.29
N LYS A 51 1.45 9.36 12.16
CA LYS A 51 2.60 10.29 12.09
C LYS A 51 2.22 11.70 12.55
N ARG A 52 1.03 12.20 12.18
CA ARG A 52 0.51 13.49 12.68
C ARG A 52 0.32 13.46 14.19
N HIS A 53 -0.40 12.48 14.72
CA HIS A 53 -0.65 12.37 16.16
C HIS A 53 0.66 12.23 16.97
N LEU A 54 1.63 11.45 16.49
CA LEU A 54 2.93 11.31 17.16
C LEU A 54 3.74 12.62 17.13
N LYS A 55 3.64 13.40 16.03
CA LYS A 55 4.28 14.72 15.94
C LYS A 55 3.67 15.69 16.96
N ASP A 56 2.35 15.73 17.06
CA ASP A 56 1.64 16.59 18.01
C ASP A 56 1.94 16.19 19.46
N LEU A 57 1.94 14.89 19.75
CA LEU A 57 2.34 14.36 21.06
C LEU A 57 3.77 14.74 21.41
N LYS A 58 4.71 14.63 20.47
CA LYS A 58 6.11 15.04 20.67
C LYS A 58 6.21 16.54 21.00
N HIS A 59 5.47 17.40 20.30
CA HIS A 59 5.43 18.83 20.60
C HIS A 59 4.88 19.12 21.99
N THR A 60 3.82 18.42 22.39
CA THR A 60 3.24 18.52 23.72
C THR A 60 4.24 18.10 24.80
N LEU A 61 4.89 16.94 24.64
CA LEU A 61 5.93 16.44 25.55
C LEU A 61 7.12 17.42 25.68
N GLN A 62 7.54 18.05 24.58
CA GLN A 62 8.59 19.07 24.61
C GLN A 62 8.21 20.32 25.40
N ARG A 63 6.93 20.72 25.38
CA ARG A 63 6.43 21.84 26.19
C ARG A 63 6.40 21.47 27.67
N TYR A 64 5.92 20.28 28.00
CA TYR A 64 5.89 19.79 29.39
C TYR A 64 7.29 19.67 29.99
N LYS A 65 8.28 19.19 29.20
CA LYS A 65 9.68 19.03 29.63
C LYS A 65 10.29 20.28 30.28
N ARG A 66 9.84 21.49 29.88
CA ARG A 66 10.34 22.76 30.43
C ARG A 66 9.92 23.02 31.89
N HIS A 67 8.89 22.34 32.36
CA HIS A 67 8.30 22.51 33.69
C HIS A 67 8.25 21.21 34.50
N SER A 68 8.95 20.16 34.05
CA SER A 68 8.89 18.82 34.63
C SER A 68 9.85 18.63 35.80
N SER A 69 9.42 17.82 36.77
CA SER A 69 10.28 17.21 37.78
C SER A 69 11.22 16.15 37.17
N HIS A 70 12.18 15.67 37.96
CA HIS A 70 13.17 14.69 37.50
C HIS A 70 12.53 13.36 37.06
N GLU A 71 11.48 12.91 37.76
CA GLU A 71 10.75 11.67 37.49
C GLU A 71 9.91 11.79 36.20
N GLU A 72 9.24 12.92 36.02
CA GLU A 72 8.50 13.24 34.78
C GLU A 72 9.45 13.39 33.58
N ALA A 73 10.66 13.90 33.77
CA ALA A 73 11.66 14.00 32.72
C ALA A 73 12.10 12.63 32.18
N ALA A 74 12.23 11.62 33.06
CA ALA A 74 12.53 10.25 32.67
C ALA A 74 11.38 9.63 31.85
N LEU A 75 10.13 9.83 32.29
CA LEU A 75 8.94 9.38 31.56
C LEU A 75 8.83 10.05 30.17
N ILE A 76 9.07 11.36 30.08
CA ILE A 76 9.07 12.10 28.81
C ILE A 76 10.15 11.57 27.86
N GLN A 77 11.33 11.23 28.38
CA GLN A 77 12.42 10.66 27.59
C GLN A 77 12.04 9.28 27.04
N GLN A 78 11.47 8.42 27.88
CA GLN A 78 10.99 7.10 27.46
C GLN A 78 9.90 7.22 26.38
N MET A 79 8.90 8.08 26.57
CA MET A 79 7.84 8.30 25.58
C MET A 79 8.42 8.83 24.26
N THR A 80 9.40 9.73 24.31
CA THR A 80 10.07 10.26 23.12
C THR A 80 10.86 9.18 22.37
N ALA A 81 11.52 8.27 23.09
CA ALA A 81 12.21 7.12 22.49
C ALA A 81 11.22 6.19 21.77
N ASN A 82 10.10 5.84 22.42
CA ASN A 82 9.04 5.03 21.83
C ASN A 82 8.43 5.68 20.57
N ILE A 83 8.26 7.01 20.58
CA ILE A 83 7.81 7.76 19.40
C ILE A 83 8.79 7.59 18.24
N LYS A 84 10.11 7.66 18.51
CA LYS A 84 11.15 7.51 17.48
C LYS A 84 11.20 6.09 16.91
N GLU A 85 11.07 5.08 17.77
CA GLU A 85 11.01 3.68 17.33
C GLU A 85 9.81 3.43 16.39
N ARG A 86 8.63 3.93 16.76
CA ARG A 86 7.42 3.85 15.90
C ARG A 86 7.59 4.59 14.58
N GLN A 87 8.33 5.70 14.56
CA GLN A 87 8.65 6.39 13.31
C GLN A 87 9.52 5.56 12.36
N ASN A 88 10.46 4.77 12.89
CA ASN A 88 11.26 3.85 12.07
C ASN A 88 10.38 2.75 11.46
N VAL A 89 9.49 2.16 12.27
CA VAL A 89 8.52 1.15 11.79
C VAL A 89 7.64 1.71 10.66
N PHE A 90 7.19 2.96 10.77
CA PHE A 90 6.42 3.60 9.69
C PHE A 90 7.23 3.79 8.41
N PHE A 91 8.53 4.07 8.52
CA PHE A 91 9.40 4.20 7.35
C PHE A 91 9.53 2.87 6.61
N ASP A 92 9.70 1.77 7.34
CA ASP A 92 9.74 0.42 6.77
C ASP A 92 8.40 0.06 6.12
N MET A 93 7.28 0.35 6.80
CA MET A 93 5.94 0.13 6.23
C MET A 93 5.69 0.96 4.97
N GLU A 94 6.12 2.23 4.94
CA GLU A 94 6.00 3.10 3.77
C GLU A 94 6.89 2.65 2.59
N ALA A 95 7.97 1.92 2.84
CA ALA A 95 8.85 1.40 1.79
C ALA A 95 8.17 0.32 0.92
N TYR A 96 7.20 -0.41 1.49
CA TYR A 96 6.39 -1.41 0.78
C TYR A 96 5.14 -0.83 0.12
N LEU A 97 4.78 0.42 0.44
CA LEU A 97 3.69 1.10 -0.23
C LEU A 97 4.18 1.65 -1.57
N PRO A 98 3.31 1.67 -2.61
CA PRO A 98 3.65 2.32 -3.86
C PRO A 98 3.99 3.78 -3.54
N LYS A 99 5.22 4.17 -3.88
CA LYS A 99 5.64 5.56 -3.73
C LYS A 99 4.66 6.42 -4.52
N LYS A 100 4.20 7.53 -3.93
CA LYS A 100 3.54 8.62 -4.67
C LYS A 100 4.56 9.27 -5.61
N ASN A 101 5.02 8.53 -6.61
CA ASN A 101 5.70 9.11 -7.75
C ASN A 101 4.57 9.73 -8.58
N GLY A 102 4.67 11.04 -8.82
CA GLY A 102 3.61 11.85 -9.41
C GLY A 102 3.02 11.24 -10.68
N SER A 103 1.69 11.27 -10.75
CA SER A 103 0.89 11.28 -11.98
C SER A 103 1.42 10.40 -13.12
N PHE A 104 1.26 9.08 -13.03
CA PHE A 104 1.10 8.29 -14.25
C PHE A 104 -0.37 8.40 -14.64
N LEU A 105 -0.69 9.33 -15.54
CA LEU A 105 -1.94 9.33 -16.29
C LEU A 105 -1.80 8.28 -17.40
N PRO A 106 -2.57 7.18 -17.41
CA PRO A 106 -2.67 6.33 -18.57
C PRO A 106 -3.93 6.70 -19.38
N GLY A 107 -3.75 7.05 -20.65
CA GLY A 107 -4.82 6.94 -21.66
C GLY A 107 -5.47 8.24 -22.09
N SER A 108 -4.80 8.97 -22.98
CA SER A 108 -5.44 9.83 -23.97
C SER A 108 -4.70 9.62 -25.29
N THR A 109 -5.02 8.51 -25.95
CA THR A 109 -4.76 8.25 -27.37
C THR A 109 -5.92 7.44 -27.88
#